data_AF-Q9GPS7-F1
#
_entry.id   AF-Q9GPS7-F1
#
_cell.length_a   1.000
_cell.length_b   1.000
_cell.length_c   1.000
_cell.angle_alpha   90.00
_cell.angle_beta   90.00
_cell.angle_gamma   90.00
#
_symmetry.space_group_name_H-M   'P 1'
#
loop_
_entity.id
_entity.type
_entity.pdbx_description
1 polymer ?
#
loop_
_entity_poly.entity_id
_entity_poly.type
_entity_poly.pdbx_seq_one_letter_code
_entity_poly.pdbx_strand_id
1 'polypeptide(L)'
;MSIQSEQDFFKFEELCKDFYLKPEETIKIDDILHQYFLNPNFLIEYKQILSFTKNSYVVAQVIRGLIKCVTSFWTSLTPNQKNDMKSNIWLYIESVQPLEQFALSLVFKLYSRVLK
;
A
#
# COMPACT_ATOMS: atom_id res chain seq x y z
N MET A 1 -2.96 14.36 1.19
CA MET A 1 -4.24 13.76 1.62
C MET A 1 -4.05 13.11 2.99
N SER A 2 -5.06 13.15 3.86
CA SER A 2 -5.13 12.45 5.15
C SER A 2 -6.58 11.97 5.28
N ILE A 3 -6.79 10.70 5.63
CA ILE A 3 -8.12 10.10 5.71
C ILE A 3 -8.63 10.26 7.13
N GLN A 4 -9.48 11.26 7.36
CA GLN A 4 -10.01 11.60 8.68
C GLN A 4 -11.53 11.43 8.79
N SER A 5 -12.21 11.32 7.65
CA SER A 5 -13.66 11.14 7.58
C SER A 5 -14.03 9.99 6.66
N GLU A 6 -15.26 9.49 6.80
CA GLU A 6 -15.85 8.49 5.91
C GLU A 6 -15.88 8.98 4.45
N GLN A 7 -16.09 10.29 4.25
CA GLN A 7 -16.09 10.88 2.91
C GLN A 7 -14.70 10.91 2.27
N ASP A 8 -13.64 11.06 3.06
CA ASP A 8 -12.26 10.93 2.57
C ASP A 8 -11.95 9.48 2.19
N PHE A 9 -12.47 8.52 2.96
CA PHE A 9 -12.33 7.10 2.64
C PHE A 9 -13.00 6.76 1.30
N PHE A 10 -14.22 7.23 1.05
CA PHE A 10 -14.89 6.99 -0.24
C PHE A 10 -14.13 7.58 -1.42
N LYS A 11 -13.58 8.79 -1.28
CA LYS A 11 -12.73 9.40 -2.31
C LYS A 11 -11.45 8.58 -2.55
N PHE A 12 -10.83 8.08 -1.49
CA PHE A 12 -9.67 7.22 -1.59
C PHE A 12 -10.00 5.88 -2.25
N GLU A 13 -11.14 5.29 -1.92
CA GLU A 13 -11.62 4.05 -2.53
C GLU A 13 -11.86 4.22 -4.03
N GLU A 14 -12.50 5.31 -4.43
CA GLU A 14 -12.72 5.66 -5.84
C GLU A 14 -11.38 5.83 -6.57
N LEU A 15 -10.43 6.56 -5.99
CA LEU A 15 -9.07 6.69 -6.54
C LEU A 15 -8.36 5.34 -6.70
N CYS A 16 -8.48 4.45 -5.70
CA CYS A 16 -7.88 3.12 -5.76
C CYS A 16 -8.47 2.29 -6.89
N LYS A 17 -9.78 2.40 -7.11
CA LYS A 17 -10.49 1.69 -8.18
C LYS A 17 -10.10 2.26 -9.55
N ASP A 18 -10.11 3.58 -9.69
CA ASP A 18 -9.78 4.27 -10.94
C ASP A 18 -8.35 4.01 -11.39
N PHE A 19 -7.40 3.84 -10.46
CA PHE A 19 -6.03 3.44 -10.79
C PHE A 19 -5.98 2.19 -11.70
N TYR A 20 -6.85 1.20 -11.46
CA TYR A 20 -6.90 -0.05 -12.22
C TYR A 20 -7.86 -0.01 -13.41
N LEU A 21 -8.90 0.83 -13.35
CA LEU A 21 -9.97 0.85 -14.35
C LEU A 21 -9.82 1.94 -15.41
N LYS A 22 -9.00 2.98 -15.16
CA LYS A 22 -8.78 4.12 -16.07
C LYS A 22 -7.29 4.26 -16.43
N PRO A 23 -6.79 3.47 -17.40
CA PRO A 23 -5.38 3.49 -17.82
C PRO A 23 -4.84 4.89 -18.17
N GLU A 24 -5.69 5.72 -18.76
CA GLU A 24 -5.38 7.09 -19.18
C GLU A 24 -5.14 8.04 -18.01
N GLU A 25 -5.71 7.76 -16.84
CA GLU A 25 -5.54 8.56 -15.62
C GLU A 25 -4.52 7.95 -14.65
N THR A 26 -4.06 6.71 -14.88
CA THR A 26 -3.22 5.95 -13.96
C THR A 26 -1.98 6.70 -13.51
N ILE A 27 -1.28 7.42 -14.40
CA ILE A 27 -0.07 8.17 -14.03
C ILE A 27 -0.39 9.26 -13.00
N LYS A 28 -1.44 10.04 -13.25
CA LYS A 28 -1.88 11.13 -12.37
C LYS A 28 -2.38 10.59 -11.04
N ILE A 29 -3.14 9.50 -11.06
CA ILE A 29 -3.61 8.83 -9.84
C ILE A 29 -2.42 8.25 -9.06
N ASP A 30 -1.43 7.70 -9.75
CA ASP A 30 -0.23 7.17 -9.12
C ASP A 30 0.53 8.25 -8.36
N ASP A 31 0.67 9.45 -8.92
CA ASP A 31 1.32 10.57 -8.25
C ASP A 31 0.58 10.95 -6.96
N ILE A 32 -0.75 11.02 -7.00
CA ILE A 32 -1.60 11.34 -5.84
C ILE A 32 -1.42 10.27 -4.74
N LEU A 33 -1.55 9.00 -5.12
CA LEU A 33 -1.40 7.87 -4.19
C LEU A 33 0.02 7.80 -3.64
N HIS A 34 1.02 8.07 -4.48
CA HIS A 34 2.42 8.07 -4.06
C HIS A 34 2.68 9.12 -2.99
N GLN A 35 2.21 10.35 -3.19
CA GLN A 35 2.33 11.42 -2.18
C GLN A 35 1.60 11.06 -0.88
N TYR A 36 0.46 10.38 -0.98
CA TYR A 36 -0.24 9.89 0.20
C TYR A 36 0.57 8.84 0.98
N PHE A 37 1.15 7.85 0.30
CA PHE A 37 1.93 6.79 0.96
C PHE A 37 3.23 7.28 1.60
N LEU A 38 3.80 8.39 1.11
CA LEU A 38 4.98 9.01 1.73
C LEU A 38 4.63 9.85 2.97
N ASN A 39 3.35 10.13 3.22
CA ASN A 39 2.91 10.88 4.40
C ASN A 39 3.06 10.02 5.67
N PRO A 40 3.70 10.51 6.75
CA PRO A 40 3.77 9.79 8.03
C PRO A 40 2.41 9.33 8.58
N ASN A 41 1.34 10.08 8.30
CA ASN A 41 -0.01 9.72 8.74
C ASN A 41 -0.49 8.40 8.14
N PHE A 42 0.00 8.01 6.95
CA PHE A 42 -0.38 6.75 6.31
C PHE A 42 -0.04 5.54 7.20
N LEU A 43 1.09 5.56 7.91
CA LEU A 43 1.50 4.49 8.84
C LEU A 43 0.55 4.34 10.04
N ILE A 44 -0.29 5.34 10.30
CA ILE A 44 -1.33 5.31 11.34
C ILE A 44 -2.67 4.92 10.70
N GLU A 45 -3.03 5.55 9.59
CA GLU A 45 -4.32 5.43 8.92
C GLU A 45 -4.53 4.06 8.26
N TYR A 46 -3.49 3.41 7.72
CA TYR A 46 -3.64 2.19 6.91
C TYR A 46 -4.34 1.05 7.65
N LYS A 47 -4.15 0.95 8.97
CA LYS A 47 -4.76 -0.09 9.81
C LYS A 47 -6.28 0.08 9.85
N GLN A 48 -6.74 1.32 9.98
CA GLN A 48 -8.17 1.64 9.94
C GLN A 48 -8.73 1.31 8.57
N ILE A 49 -8.06 1.77 7.49
CA ILE A 49 -8.48 1.49 6.11
C ILE A 49 -8.68 -0.02 5.88
N LEU A 50 -7.69 -0.84 6.26
CA LEU A 50 -7.75 -2.30 6.10
C LEU A 50 -8.83 -2.97 6.97
N SER A 51 -9.19 -2.38 8.13
CA SER A 51 -10.23 -2.94 8.99
C SER A 51 -11.66 -2.74 8.45
N PHE A 52 -11.88 -1.70 7.64
CA PHE A 52 -13.21 -1.35 7.13
C PHE A 52 -13.44 -1.82 5.70
N THR A 53 -12.40 -1.85 4.86
CA THR A 53 -12.57 -2.12 3.43
C THR A 53 -12.67 -3.61 3.14
N LYS A 54 -13.62 -3.98 2.28
CA LYS A 54 -13.68 -5.29 1.60
C LYS A 54 -13.26 -5.19 0.13
N ASN A 55 -12.84 -4.01 -0.31
CA ASN A 55 -12.54 -3.73 -1.69
C ASN A 55 -11.09 -4.14 -2.00
N SER A 56 -10.92 -5.14 -2.87
CA SER A 56 -9.61 -5.68 -3.24
C SER A 56 -8.68 -4.63 -3.85
N TYR A 57 -9.20 -3.64 -4.57
CA TYR A 57 -8.41 -2.55 -5.14
C TYR A 57 -7.78 -1.67 -4.04
N VAL A 58 -8.56 -1.38 -3.00
CA VAL A 58 -8.10 -0.61 -1.82
C VAL A 58 -7.04 -1.38 -1.08
N VAL A 59 -7.29 -2.66 -0.78
CA VAL A 59 -6.30 -3.53 -0.12
C VAL A 59 -5.00 -3.57 -0.93
N ALA A 60 -5.07 -3.78 -2.25
CA ALA A 60 -3.90 -3.80 -3.10
C ALA A 60 -3.09 -2.49 -3.06
N GLN A 61 -3.76 -1.34 -3.12
CA GLN A 61 -3.09 -0.03 -3.04
C GLN A 61 -2.48 0.25 -1.67
N VAL A 62 -3.17 -0.12 -0.59
CA VAL A 62 -2.62 0.02 0.77
C VAL A 62 -1.36 -0.84 0.91
N ILE A 63 -1.39 -2.09 0.47
CA ILE A 63 -0.21 -2.96 0.52
C ILE A 63 0.92 -2.40 -0.32
N ARG A 64 0.64 -1.92 -1.54
CA ARG A 64 1.63 -1.19 -2.37
C ARG A 64 2.24 0.00 -1.63
N GLY A 65 1.42 0.76 -0.89
CA GLY A 65 1.88 1.84 -0.02
C GLY A 65 2.85 1.36 1.06
N LEU A 66 2.50 0.28 1.77
CA LEU A 66 3.38 -0.32 2.80
C LEU A 66 4.71 -0.78 2.20
N ILE A 67 4.70 -1.38 1.01
CA ILE A 67 5.92 -1.76 0.28
C ILE A 67 6.79 -0.54 0.03
N LYS A 68 6.21 0.55 -0.48
CA LYS A 68 6.94 1.80 -0.69
C LYS A 68 7.54 2.32 0.61
N CYS A 69 6.79 2.35 1.71
CA CYS A 69 7.32 2.76 3.02
C CYS A 69 8.50 1.90 3.48
N VAL A 70 8.43 0.57 3.28
CA VAL A 70 9.54 -0.34 3.56
C VAL A 70 10.75 0.02 2.70
N THR A 71 10.57 0.23 1.40
CA THR A 71 11.69 0.53 0.49
C THR A 71 12.28 1.92 0.65
N SER A 72 11.51 2.90 1.13
CA SER A 72 11.94 4.30 1.24
C SER A 72 12.41 4.68 2.65
N PHE A 73 11.86 4.05 3.70
CA PHE A 73 12.03 4.51 5.08
C PHE A 73 12.42 3.40 6.06
N TRP A 74 12.91 2.24 5.59
CA TRP A 74 13.22 1.09 6.44
C TRP A 74 14.02 1.44 7.71
N THR A 75 15.06 2.25 7.56
CA THR A 75 15.96 2.63 8.66
C THR A 75 15.27 3.49 9.72
N SER A 76 14.35 4.35 9.30
CA SER A 76 13.60 5.29 10.16
C SER A 76 12.42 4.65 10.90
N LEU A 77 12.03 3.43 10.55
CA LEU A 77 10.89 2.73 11.13
C LEU A 77 11.23 2.06 12.47
N THR A 78 10.33 2.18 13.44
CA THR A 78 10.44 1.50 14.73
C THR A 78 10.33 -0.02 14.57
N PRO A 79 10.89 -0.83 15.49
CA PRO A 79 10.77 -2.29 15.44
C PRO A 79 9.31 -2.79 15.36
N ASN A 80 8.39 -2.15 16.08
CA ASN A 80 6.97 -2.51 16.07
C ASN A 80 6.34 -2.25 14.70
N GLN A 81 6.59 -1.08 14.09
CA GLN A 81 6.10 -0.78 12.74
C GLN A 81 6.64 -1.77 11.71
N LYS A 82 7.93 -2.14 11.81
CA LYS A 82 8.55 -3.13 10.93
C LYS A 82 7.86 -4.48 11.01
N ASN A 83 7.58 -4.96 12.22
CA ASN A 83 6.91 -6.24 12.42
C ASN A 83 5.45 -6.21 11.93
N ASP A 84 4.72 -5.15 12.25
CA ASP A 84 3.34 -4.99 11.79
C ASP A 84 3.23 -4.99 10.27
N MET A 85 4.10 -4.25 9.58
CA MET A 85 4.09 -4.19 8.11
C MET A 85 4.47 -5.53 7.49
N LYS A 86 5.47 -6.23 8.05
CA LYS A 86 5.83 -7.58 7.58
C LYS A 86 4.62 -8.51 7.64
N SER A 87 3.90 -8.54 8.75
CA SER A 87 2.73 -9.40 8.93
C SER A 87 1.61 -9.06 7.94
N ASN A 88 1.27 -7.78 7.78
CA ASN A 88 0.19 -7.37 6.87
C ASN A 88 0.53 -7.64 5.40
N ILE A 89 1.77 -7.34 4.99
CA ILE A 89 2.26 -7.65 3.65
C ILE A 89 2.23 -9.16 3.40
N TRP A 90 2.69 -9.96 4.36
CA TRP A 90 2.74 -11.41 4.24
C TRP A 90 1.35 -12.02 4.11
N LEU A 91 0.40 -11.62 4.97
CA LEU A 91 -0.99 -12.06 4.89
C LEU A 91 -1.64 -11.71 3.54
N TYR A 92 -1.33 -10.53 3.00
CA TYR A 92 -1.81 -10.17 1.67
C TYR A 92 -1.24 -11.09 0.59
N ILE A 93 0.07 -11.36 0.60
CA ILE A 93 0.69 -12.31 -0.33
C ILE A 93 -0.01 -13.67 -0.22
N GLU A 94 -0.21 -14.21 0.98
CA GLU A 94 -0.89 -15.51 1.15
C GLU A 94 -2.33 -15.53 0.59
N SER A 95 -3.01 -14.39 0.56
CA SER A 95 -4.39 -14.26 0.05
C SER A 95 -4.52 -14.11 -1.47
N VAL A 96 -3.46 -13.75 -2.19
CA VAL A 96 -3.49 -13.61 -3.65
C VAL A 96 -3.14 -14.91 -4.36
N GLN A 97 -3.45 -15.03 -5.66
CA GLN A 97 -3.20 -16.26 -6.41
C GLN A 97 -1.69 -16.53 -6.55
N PRO A 98 -1.27 -17.81 -6.70
CA PRO A 98 0.15 -18.18 -6.73
C PRO A 98 1.01 -17.41 -7.74
N LEU A 99 0.45 -17.03 -8.89
CA LEU A 99 1.14 -16.23 -9.90
C LEU A 99 1.45 -14.81 -9.40
N GLU A 100 0.50 -14.20 -8.69
CA GLU A 100 0.61 -12.86 -8.12
C GLU A 100 1.56 -12.87 -6.91
N GLN A 101 1.55 -13.96 -6.11
CA GLN A 101 2.52 -14.21 -5.04
C GLN A 101 3.96 -14.24 -5.57
N PHE A 102 4.18 -14.94 -6.69
CA PHE A 102 5.48 -15.01 -7.32
C PHE A 102 5.95 -13.63 -7.78
N ALA A 103 5.09 -12.86 -8.45
CA ALA A 103 5.41 -11.51 -8.91
C ALA A 103 5.77 -10.57 -7.74
N LEU A 104 4.97 -10.54 -6.67
CA LEU A 104 5.24 -9.76 -5.45
C LEU A 104 6.57 -10.16 -4.80
N SER A 105 6.81 -11.45 -4.63
CA SER A 105 8.07 -11.97 -4.06
C SER A 105 9.30 -11.56 -4.87
N LEU A 106 9.16 -11.50 -6.19
CA LEU A 106 10.22 -11.10 -7.11
C LEU A 106 10.50 -9.60 -6.99
N VAL A 107 9.45 -8.78 -6.89
CA VAL A 107 9.55 -7.33 -6.63
C VAL A 107 10.26 -7.06 -5.30
N PHE A 108 9.91 -7.74 -4.21
CA PHE A 108 10.61 -7.61 -2.93
C PHE A 108 12.08 -8.01 -3.01
N LYS A 109 12.40 -9.10 -3.71
CA LYS A 109 13.79 -9.54 -3.92
C LYS A 109 14.60 -8.53 -4.74
N LEU A 110 13.97 -7.84 -5.70
CA LEU A 110 14.62 -6.78 -6.46
C LEU A 110 14.91 -5.58 -5.54
N TYR A 111 13.93 -5.13 -4.75
CA TYR A 111 14.10 -4.00 -3.85
C TYR A 111 15.02 -4.28 -2.66
N SER A 112 15.08 -5.51 -2.14
CA SER A 112 16.00 -5.85 -1.04
C SER A 112 17.47 -5.77 -1.43
N ARG A 113 17.79 -5.89 -2.73
CA ARG A 113 19.15 -5.66 -3.25
C ARG A 113 19.54 -4.18 -3.28
N VAL A 114 18.55 -3.28 -3.28
CA VAL A 114 18.73 -1.81 -3.25
C VAL A 114 18.93 -1.32 -1.81
N LEU A 115 18.38 -2.03 -0.81
CA LEU A 115 18.49 -1.71 0.61
C LEU A 115 19.81 -2.16 1.28
N LYS A 116 20.92 -2.21 0.53
CA LYS A 116 22.26 -2.51 1.10
C LYS A 116 22.87 -1.31 1.80
#